data_AF-A0A5E6YDU9-F1
#
_entry.id   AF-A0A5E6YDU9-F1
#
_cell.length_a   1.000
_cell.length_b   1.000
_cell.length_c   1.000
_cell.angle_alpha   90.00
_cell.angle_beta   90.00
_cell.angle_gamma   90.00
#
_symmetry.space_group_name_H-M   'P 1'
#
loop_
_entity.id
_entity.type
_entity.pdbx_description
1 polymer ?
#
loop_
_entity_poly.entity_id
_entity_poly.type
_entity_poly.pdbx_seq_one_letter_code
_entity_poly.pdbx_strand_id
1 'polypeptide(L)'
;MGWGRGFFIDDSKMFALFNLNSNGLSFKVEKELFLGYIDRPGIRPSPYLARAYWINMQAPYPMGAEELQDLLRRSHQLVVGKLAKKRQIGLLL
;
A
#
# COMPACT_ATOMS: atom_id res chain seq x y z
N MET A 1 -5.47 -6.92 -21.45
CA MET A 1 -5.11 -7.48 -20.13
C MET A 1 -3.86 -6.77 -19.64
N GLY A 2 -4.04 -5.62 -18.97
CA GLY A 2 -2.90 -4.85 -18.45
C GLY A 2 -2.41 -5.49 -17.16
N TRP A 3 -1.12 -5.81 -17.09
CA TRP A 3 -0.50 -6.22 -15.84
C TRP A 3 -0.55 -5.01 -14.89
N GLY A 4 -1.03 -5.20 -13.66
CA GLY A 4 -1.04 -4.16 -12.65
C GLY A 4 0.35 -3.54 -12.46
N ARG A 5 0.41 -2.22 -12.30
CA ARG A 5 1.66 -1.50 -12.03
C ARG A 5 1.99 -1.63 -10.55
N GLY A 6 2.97 -2.49 -10.24
CA GLY A 6 3.56 -2.57 -8.90
C GLY A 6 4.52 -1.42 -8.65
N PHE A 7 4.42 -0.80 -7.47
CA PHE A 7 5.40 0.14 -6.95
C PHE A 7 6.29 -0.58 -5.96
N PHE A 8 7.58 -0.53 -6.24
CA PHE A 8 8.59 -1.21 -5.46
C PHE A 8 9.58 -0.21 -4.88
N ILE A 9 10.11 -0.55 -3.70
CA ILE A 9 11.18 0.20 -3.04
C ILE A 9 12.53 -0.16 -3.66
N ASP A 10 12.73 -1.45 -3.91
CA ASP A 10 13.85 -2.02 -4.65
C ASP A 10 13.32 -3.05 -5.66
N ASP A 11 14.17 -3.79 -6.35
CA ASP A 11 13.74 -4.80 -7.34
C ASP A 11 12.94 -5.98 -6.73
N SER A 12 12.80 -6.06 -5.40
CA SER A 12 12.26 -7.21 -4.68
C SER A 12 11.10 -6.91 -3.73
N LYS A 13 10.95 -5.66 -3.24
CA LYS A 13 9.98 -5.29 -2.21
C LYS A 13 8.96 -4.30 -2.72
N MET A 14 7.74 -4.79 -2.90
CA MET A 14 6.58 -3.98 -3.27
C MET A 14 5.93 -3.34 -2.04
N PHE A 15 5.51 -2.07 -2.16
CA PHE A 15 4.76 -1.35 -1.12
C PHE A 15 3.37 -0.87 -1.58
N ALA A 16 3.16 -0.72 -2.89
CA ALA A 16 1.86 -0.40 -3.46
C ALA A 16 1.68 -1.11 -4.80
N LEU A 17 0.43 -1.33 -5.19
CA LEU A 17 0.05 -1.98 -6.43
C LEU A 17 -1.16 -1.27 -7.01
N PHE A 18 -1.01 -0.79 -8.24
CA PHE A 18 -2.08 -0.14 -8.97
C PHE A 18 -2.60 -1.06 -10.07
N ASN A 19 -3.91 -1.09 -10.27
CA ASN A 19 -4.57 -1.85 -11.33
C ASN A 19 -4.49 -3.39 -11.17
N LEU A 20 -4.70 -3.91 -9.95
CA LEU A 20 -4.69 -5.36 -9.76
C LEU A 20 -5.87 -6.06 -10.46
N ASN A 21 -7.06 -5.45 -10.53
CA ASN A 21 -8.25 -6.07 -11.15
C ASN A 21 -9.24 -5.13 -11.86
N SER A 22 -9.23 -3.80 -11.62
CA SER A 22 -10.15 -2.81 -12.25
C SER A 22 -9.82 -1.38 -11.76
N ASN A 23 -8.65 -0.82 -12.09
CA ASN A 23 -8.21 0.51 -11.58
C ASN A 23 -8.17 0.65 -10.04
N GLY A 24 -8.08 -0.46 -9.31
CA GLY A 24 -7.92 -0.46 -7.86
C GLY A 24 -6.48 -0.17 -7.43
N LEU A 25 -6.31 0.61 -6.37
CA LEU A 25 -5.05 0.83 -5.68
C LEU A 25 -5.02 -0.02 -4.41
N SER A 26 -4.03 -0.89 -4.31
CA SER A 26 -3.72 -1.66 -3.11
C SER A 26 -2.40 -1.20 -2.51
N PHE A 27 -2.34 -1.03 -1.20
CA PHE A 27 -1.11 -0.73 -0.51
C PHE A 27 -1.18 -1.23 0.92
N LYS A 28 -0.02 -1.29 1.56
CA LYS A 28 0.10 -1.78 2.92
C LYS A 28 -0.12 -0.65 3.92
N VAL A 29 -0.85 -0.95 4.97
CA VAL A 29 -1.05 -0.06 6.13
C VAL A 29 -0.53 -0.71 7.40
N GLU A 30 -0.38 0.10 8.44
CA GLU A 30 -0.09 -0.32 9.79
C GLU A 30 -1.19 -1.28 10.28
N LYS A 31 -0.79 -2.31 11.03
CA LYS A 31 -1.73 -3.29 11.60
C LYS A 31 -2.82 -2.61 12.43
N GLU A 32 -2.46 -1.57 13.17
CA GLU A 32 -3.35 -0.83 14.06
C GLU A 32 -4.37 0.01 13.29
N LEU A 33 -3.99 0.54 12.12
CA LEU A 33 -4.87 1.34 11.27
C LEU A 33 -5.71 0.49 10.31
N PHE A 34 -5.30 -0.75 10.04
CA PHE A 34 -5.96 -1.65 9.09
C PHE A 34 -7.46 -1.80 9.34
N LEU A 35 -7.85 -2.07 10.59
CA LEU A 35 -9.26 -2.23 10.96
C LEU A 35 -10.05 -0.93 10.77
N GLY A 36 -9.45 0.22 11.09
CA GLY A 36 -10.08 1.52 10.88
C GLY A 36 -10.26 1.87 9.41
N TYR A 37 -9.35 1.42 8.53
CA TYR A 37 -9.48 1.65 7.10
C TYR A 37 -10.51 0.74 6.45
N ILE A 38 -10.57 -0.56 6.78
CA ILE A 38 -11.56 -1.47 6.18
C ILE A 38 -13.01 -1.18 6.59
N ASP A 39 -13.20 -0.46 7.70
CA ASP A 39 -14.53 0.00 8.15
C ASP A 39 -15.05 1.18 7.30
N ARG A 40 -14.15 1.89 6.61
CA ARG A 40 -14.54 3.02 5.75
C ARG A 40 -15.23 2.52 4.47
N PRO A 41 -16.33 3.17 4.06
CA PRO A 41 -16.99 2.84 2.80
C PRO A 41 -16.04 3.08 1.61
N GLY A 42 -15.94 2.08 0.71
CA GLY A 42 -15.08 2.14 -0.47
C GLY A 42 -13.66 1.58 -0.27
N ILE A 43 -13.28 1.25 0.97
CA ILE A 43 -12.04 0.54 1.28
C ILE A 43 -12.37 -0.90 1.63
N ARG A 44 -11.59 -1.83 1.11
CA ARG A 44 -11.76 -3.26 1.34
C ARG A 44 -10.41 -3.90 1.64
N PRO A 45 -10.37 -5.02 2.36
CA PRO A 45 -9.14 -5.81 2.47
C PRO A 45 -8.70 -6.28 1.08
N SER A 46 -7.41 -6.18 0.78
CA SER A 46 -6.87 -6.62 -0.52
C SER A 46 -7.07 -8.13 -0.68
N PRO A 47 -7.58 -8.62 -1.82
CA PRO A 47 -7.69 -10.05 -2.07
C PRO A 47 -6.30 -10.68 -1.97
N TYR A 48 -6.20 -11.80 -1.24
CA TYR A 48 -4.98 -12.56 -0.95
C TYR A 48 -3.93 -11.88 -0.04
N LEU A 49 -3.87 -10.54 -0.01
CA LEU A 49 -2.87 -9.77 0.77
C LEU A 49 -3.41 -9.18 2.08
N ALA A 50 -4.69 -9.36 2.39
CA ALA A 50 -5.30 -8.89 3.64
C ALA A 50 -4.56 -9.38 4.90
N ARG A 51 -4.03 -10.61 4.89
CA ARG A 51 -3.21 -11.18 5.99
C ARG A 51 -1.94 -10.38 6.27
N ALA A 52 -1.42 -9.66 5.27
CA ALA A 52 -0.25 -8.80 5.39
C ALA A 52 -0.62 -7.34 5.68
N TYR A 53 -1.89 -7.06 6.02
CA TYR A 53 -2.46 -5.73 6.28
C TYR A 53 -2.47 -4.82 5.05
N TRP A 54 -2.85 -5.39 3.90
CA TRP A 54 -3.04 -4.63 2.67
C TRP A 54 -4.50 -4.29 2.49
N ILE A 55 -4.77 -3.01 2.22
CA ILE A 55 -6.09 -2.54 1.81
C ILE A 55 -6.11 -2.34 0.30
N ASN A 56 -7.32 -2.38 -0.26
CA ASN A 56 -7.62 -2.09 -1.65
C ASN A 56 -8.77 -1.09 -1.70
N MET A 57 -8.66 -0.14 -2.62
CA MET A 57 -9.72 0.80 -2.93
C MET A 57 -9.77 1.04 -4.43
N GLN A 58 -10.93 1.46 -4.94
CA GLN A 58 -11.12 1.75 -6.36
C GLN A 58 -11.42 3.24 -6.53
N ALA A 59 -11.14 3.77 -7.72
CA ALA A 59 -11.56 5.12 -8.06
C ALA A 59 -13.10 5.18 -8.17
N PRO A 60 -13.76 6.26 -7.69
CA PRO A 60 -13.17 7.40 -6.98
C PRO A 60 -12.68 7.01 -5.58
N TYR A 61 -11.43 7.38 -5.25
CA TYR A 61 -10.84 7.01 -3.96
C TYR A 61 -11.58 7.68 -2.81
N PRO A 62 -11.89 6.96 -1.72
CA PRO A 62 -12.63 7.49 -0.57
C PRO A 62 -11.74 8.32 0.37
N MET A 63 -10.76 9.04 -0.17
CA MET A 63 -9.80 9.85 0.59
C MET A 63 -9.21 10.96 -0.27
N GLY A 64 -8.74 12.04 0.38
CA GLY A 64 -8.07 13.15 -0.29
C GLY A 64 -6.71 12.76 -0.85
N ALA A 65 -6.20 13.56 -1.82
CA ALA A 65 -4.89 13.32 -2.42
C ALA A 65 -3.74 13.41 -1.40
N GLU A 66 -3.80 14.34 -0.46
CA GLU A 66 -2.81 14.49 0.61
C GLU A 66 -2.82 13.28 1.55
N GLU A 67 -4.01 12.85 2.02
CA GLU A 67 -4.14 11.64 2.86
C GLU A 67 -3.57 10.41 2.14
N LEU A 68 -3.87 10.27 0.85
CA LEU A 68 -3.35 9.19 0.04
C LEU A 68 -1.81 9.23 -0.07
N GLN A 69 -1.23 10.40 -0.32
CA GLN A 69 0.22 10.56 -0.39
C GLN A 69 0.88 10.23 0.94
N ASP A 70 0.32 10.67 2.05
CA ASP A 70 0.80 10.33 3.39
C ASP A 70 0.75 8.82 3.65
N LEU A 71 -0.36 8.17 3.27
CA LEU A 71 -0.50 6.73 3.41
C LEU A 71 0.50 5.94 2.56
N LEU A 72 0.74 6.37 1.33
CA LEU A 72 1.74 5.75 0.46
C LEU A 72 3.15 5.94 1.02
N ARG A 73 3.45 7.12 1.57
CA ARG A 73 4.73 7.39 2.25
C ARG A 73 4.91 6.50 3.49
N ARG A 74 3.87 6.32 4.30
CA ARG A 74 3.90 5.40 5.45
C ARG A 74 4.07 3.95 5.01
N SER A 75 3.33 3.50 3.99
CA SER A 75 3.49 2.17 3.38
C SER A 75 4.94 1.94 2.93
N HIS A 76 5.53 2.94 2.28
CA HIS A 76 6.94 2.91 1.89
C HIS A 76 7.84 2.70 3.11
N GLN A 77 7.74 3.56 4.13
CA GLN A 77 8.55 3.43 5.35
C GLN A 77 8.35 2.09 6.07
N LEU A 78 7.13 1.53 6.08
CA LEU A 78 6.84 0.20 6.64
C LEU A 78 7.57 -0.93 5.93
N VAL A 79 7.76 -0.82 4.61
CA VAL A 79 8.46 -1.82 3.82
C VAL A 79 9.97 -1.60 3.91
N VAL A 80 10.46 -0.36 3.94
CA VAL A 80 11.87 -0.03 4.23
C VAL A 80 12.28 -0.59 5.59
N GLY A 81 11.47 -0.40 6.64
CA GLY A 81 11.76 -0.92 7.97
C GLY A 81 11.88 -2.45 8.04
N LYS A 82 11.34 -3.18 7.04
CA LYS A 82 11.49 -4.64 6.92
C LYS A 82 12.72 -5.07 6.11
N LEU A 83 13.43 -4.14 5.46
CA LEU A 83 14.68 -4.44 4.77
C LEU A 83 15.82 -4.64 5.77
N ALA A 84 16.90 -5.31 5.34
CA ALA A 84 18.11 -5.41 6.15
C ALA A 84 18.69 -4.01 6.40
N LYS A 85 19.22 -3.74 7.60
CA LYS A 85 19.77 -2.42 8.00
C LYS A 85 20.69 -1.80 6.94
N LYS A 86 21.52 -2.60 6.27
CA LYS A 86 22.42 -2.14 5.18
C LYS A 86 21.67 -1.49 4.01
N ARG A 87 20.46 -1.97 3.67
CA ARG A 87 19.62 -1.42 2.60
C ARG A 87 18.78 -0.24 3.06
N GLN A 88 18.52 -0.09 4.37
CA GLN A 88 17.73 1.00 4.91
C GLN A 88 18.44 2.36 4.81
N ILE A 89 19.77 2.39 4.89
CA ILE A 89 20.59 3.61 5.07
C ILE A 89 20.45 4.64 3.94
N GLY A 90 19.87 4.29 2.78
CA GLY A 90 19.56 5.24 1.70
C GLY A 90 18.08 5.33 1.29
N LEU A 91 17.18 4.67 2.01
CA LEU A 91 15.76 4.56 1.65
C LEU A 91 14.81 5.13 2.72
N LEU A 92 15.33 5.48 3.88
CA LEU A 92 14.57 6.23 4.90
C LEU A 92 14.35 7.65 4.38
N LEU A 93 13.09 8.09 4.36
CA LEU A 93 12.66 9.44 3.94
C LEU A 93 12.59 10.36 5.15
#